data_AF-A0AAN6UEJ9-F1
#
_entry.id   AF-A0AAN6UEJ9-F1
#
_cell.length_a   1.000
_cell.length_b   1.000
_cell.length_c   1.000
_cell.angle_alpha   90.00
_cell.angle_beta   90.00
_cell.angle_gamma   90.00
#
_symmetry.space_group_name_H-M   'P 1'
#
loop_
_entity.id
_entity.type
_entity.pdbx_description
1 polymer ?
#
loop_
_entity_poly.entity_id
_entity_poly.type
_entity_poly.pdbx_seq_one_letter_code
_entity_poly.pdbx_strand_id
1 'polypeptide(L)' 'MYLFSPIQCPSLTVTERHYSYECKAPPQERPYIARPSRTQQLSNPKLLPKLSNEVPDVLLKK' A
#
# COMPACT_ATOMS: atom_id res chain seq x y z
N MET A 1 -1.28 -39.09 34.13
CA MET A 1 0.09 -38.73 33.72
C MET A 1 0.08 -38.51 32.22
N TYR A 2 -0.19 -37.30 31.75
CA TYR A 2 -0.22 -36.99 30.32
C TYR A 2 1.18 -36.57 29.89
N LEU A 3 1.81 -37.37 29.05
CA LEU A 3 3.11 -37.07 28.44
C LEU A 3 2.89 -35.99 27.37
N PHE A 4 3.32 -34.77 27.66
CA PHE A 4 3.49 -33.73 26.64
C PHE A 4 4.71 -34.11 25.78
N SER A 5 4.48 -34.79 24.66
CA SER A 5 5.49 -34.91 23.61
C SER A 5 5.70 -33.52 22.99
N PRO A 6 6.95 -33.02 22.93
CA PRO A 6 7.21 -31.75 22.26
C PRO A 6 6.89 -31.90 20.78
N ILE A 7 6.02 -31.04 20.26
CA ILE A 7 5.80 -30.91 18.82
C ILE A 7 7.11 -30.38 18.24
N GLN A 8 7.91 -31.28 17.64
CA GLN A 8 9.11 -30.88 16.92
C GLN A 8 8.67 -30.20 15.63
N CYS A 9 8.61 -28.87 15.62
CA CYS A 9 8.45 -28.11 14.40
C CYS A 9 9.73 -28.27 13.57
N PRO A 10 9.68 -28.85 12.35
CA PRO A 10 10.88 -28.97 11.53
C PRO A 10 11.39 -27.57 11.17
N SER A 11 12.64 -27.28 11.52
CA SER A 11 13.30 -26.03 11.14
C SER A 11 13.72 -26.13 9.67
N LEU A 12 12.83 -25.71 8.77
CA LEU A 12 13.14 -25.63 7.34
C LEU A 12 14.30 -24.66 7.09
N THR A 13 15.19 -25.03 6.16
CA THR A 13 16.33 -24.22 5.72
C THR A 13 15.85 -22.97 4.96
N VAL A 14 16.71 -21.96 4.83
CA VAL A 14 16.35 -20.69 4.15
C VAL A 14 15.85 -20.92 2.72
N THR A 15 16.42 -21.91 2.02
CA THR A 15 16.02 -22.32 0.68
C THR A 15 14.65 -23.01 0.65
N GLU A 16 14.35 -23.87 1.62
CA GLU A 16 13.03 -24.53 1.75
C GLU A 16 11.92 -23.56 2.18
N ARG A 17 12.28 -22.42 2.79
CA ARG A 17 11.34 -21.35 3.16
C ARG A 17 11.13 -20.32 2.04
N HIS A 18 12.05 -20.20 1.09
CA HIS A 18 11.97 -19.20 0.03
C HIS A 18 11.25 -19.76 -1.20
N TYR A 19 10.05 -19.24 -1.45
CA TYR A 19 9.40 -19.39 -2.74
C TYR A 19 9.71 -18.16 -3.60
N SER A 20 10.57 -18.33 -4.60
CA SER A 20 10.76 -17.31 -5.64
C SER A 20 9.57 -17.36 -6.59
N TYR A 21 8.76 -16.30 -6.62
CA TYR A 21 7.70 -16.16 -7.61
C TYR A 21 8.23 -15.44 -8.85
N GLU A 22 8.24 -16.14 -9.97
CA GLU A 22 8.49 -15.56 -11.29
C GLU A 22 7.17 -15.09 -11.91
N CYS A 23 7.02 -13.78 -12.11
CA CYS A 23 5.85 -13.20 -12.74
C CYS A 23 5.84 -13.53 -14.24
N LYS A 24 4.88 -14.35 -14.68
CA LYS A 24 4.71 -14.73 -16.11
C LYS A 24 3.91 -13.72 -16.93
N ALA A 25 3.32 -12.72 -16.29
CA ALA A 25 2.45 -11.76 -16.96
C ALA A 25 3.28 -10.80 -17.83
N PRO A 26 2.87 -10.53 -19.08
CA PRO A 26 3.52 -9.53 -19.91
C PRO A 26 3.42 -8.15 -19.22
N PRO A 27 4.40 -7.26 -19.39
CA PRO A 27 4.41 -5.92 -18.78
C PRO A 27 3.12 -5.10 -19.00
N GLN A 28 2.42 -5.37 -20.11
CA GLN A 28 1.20 -4.70 -20.55
C GLN A 28 -0.07 -5.17 -19.81
N GLU A 29 -0.03 -6.31 -19.10
CA GLU A 29 -1.16 -6.82 -18.31
C GLU A 29 -1.13 -6.28 -16.88
N ARG A 30 -0.12 -5.46 -16.52
CA ARG A 30 -0.10 -4.79 -15.23
C ARG A 30 -1.33 -3.88 -15.14
N PRO A 31 -2.24 -4.09 -14.18
CA PRO A 31 -3.49 -3.35 -14.06
C PRO A 31 -3.28 -1.88 -13.65
N TYR A 32 -2.03 -1.45 -13.46
CA TYR A 32 -1.69 -0.10 -13.03
C TYR A 32 -1.17 0.74 -14.20
N ILE A 33 -1.94 1.77 -14.52
CA ILE A 33 -1.45 2.92 -15.28
C ILE A 33 -0.39 3.67 -14.45
N ALA A 34 0.55 4.32 -15.14
CA ALA A 34 1.56 5.15 -14.46
C ALA A 34 0.89 6.21 -13.57
N ARG A 35 1.45 6.42 -12.39
CA ARG A 35 0.93 7.42 -11.45
C ARG A 35 1.12 8.83 -12.04
N PRO A 36 0.08 9.67 -12.09
CA PRO A 36 0.24 11.05 -12.54
C PRO A 36 1.20 11.82 -11.62
N SER A 37 1.97 12.73 -12.21
CA SER A 37 2.84 13.63 -11.44
C SER A 37 2.02 14.56 -10.54
N ARG A 38 2.64 15.13 -9.50
CA ARG A 38 1.95 16.07 -8.59
C ARG A 38 1.29 17.23 -9.35
N THR A 39 1.98 17.79 -10.34
CA THR A 39 1.44 18.87 -11.19
C THR A 39 0.25 18.39 -12.03
N GLN A 40 0.35 17.19 -12.60
CA GLN A 40 -0.70 16.57 -13.40
C GLN A 40 -1.89 16.10 -12.56
N GLN A 41 -1.69 15.90 -11.25
CA GLN A 41 -2.76 15.63 -10.30
C GLN A 41 -3.55 16.89 -9.97
N LEU A 42 -2.89 18.04 -9.88
CA LEU A 42 -3.52 19.33 -9.59
C LEU A 42 -4.31 19.91 -10.77
N SER A 43 -4.07 19.47 -12.01
CA SER A 43 -4.93 19.84 -13.15
C SER A 43 -6.28 19.13 -13.14
N ASN A 44 -6.49 18.15 -12.26
CA ASN A 44 -7.77 17.47 -12.13
C ASN A 44 -8.76 18.36 -11.36
N PRO A 45 -9.86 18.81 -11.98
CA PRO A 45 -10.84 19.68 -11.32
C PRO A 45 -11.53 19.03 -10.11
N LYS A 46 -11.52 17.69 -9.99
CA LYS A 46 -12.05 16.97 -8.82
C LYS A 46 -11.11 17.02 -7.61
N LEU A 47 -9.82 17.27 -7.82
CA LEU A 47 -8.78 17.29 -6.79
C LEU A 47 -8.37 18.72 -6.43
N LEU A 48 -8.90 19.72 -7.14
CA LEU A 48 -8.67 21.12 -6.83
C LEU A 48 -9.30 21.46 -5.47
N PRO A 49 -8.53 22.07 -4.55
CA PRO A 49 -9.10 22.66 -3.35
C PRO A 49 -10.14 23.70 -3.74
N LYS A 50 -11.31 23.67 -3.09
CA LYS A 50 -12.30 24.73 -3.24
C LYS A 50 -11.71 26.00 -2.60
N LEU A 51 -11.70 27.10 -3.34
CA LEU A 51 -11.42 28.43 -2.80
C LEU A 51 -12.56 28.81 -1.86
N SER A 52 -12.41 28.49 -0.57
CA SER A 52 -13.26 29.04 0.48
C SER A 52 -12.66 30.38 0.92
N ASN A 53 -13.39 31.47 0.70
CA ASN A 53 -13.04 32.79 1.29
C ASN A 53 -13.39 32.87 2.78
N GLU A 54 -13.92 31.79 3.36
CA GLU A 54 -14.27 31.75 4.78
C GLU A 54 -13.00 31.59 5.61
N VAL A 55 -12.79 32.57 6.49
CA VAL A 55 -11.78 32.52 7.54
C VAL A 55 -12.10 31.29 8.40
N PRO A 56 -11.16 30.33 8.58
CA PRO A 56 -11.41 29.17 9.42
C PRO A 56 -11.90 29.61 10.80
N ASP A 57 -13.00 29.04 11.31
CA ASP A 57 -13.57 29.34 12.63
C ASP A 57 -12.56 29.22 13.78
N VAL A 58 -11.51 28.44 13.56
CA VAL A 58 -10.34 28.29 14.43
C VAL A 58 -9.62 29.62 14.71
N LEU A 59 -9.74 30.61 13.80
CA LEU A 59 -9.19 31.95 13.94
C LEU A 59 -10.18 32.95 14.56
N LEU A 60 -11.47 32.62 14.60
CA LEU A 60 -12.53 33.49 15.12
C LEU A 60 -12.73 33.31 16.64
N LYS A 61 -12.28 32.20 17.22
CA LYS A 61 -12.29 31.99 18.68
C LYS A 61 -10.96 32.44 19.29
N LYS A 62 -10.94 33.68 19.80
CA LYS A 62 -9.92 34.19 20.74
C LYS A 62 -10.47 34.18 22.15
#